data_AF-V6U4Z3-F1
#
_entry.id   AF-V6U4Z3-F1
#
_cell.length_a   1.000
_cell.length_b   1.000
_cell.length_c   1.000
_cell.angle_alpha   90.00
_cell.angle_beta   90.00
_cell.angle_gamma   90.00
#
_symmetry.space_group_name_H-M   'P 1'
#
loop_
_entity.id
_entity.type
_entity.pdbx_description
1 polymer ?
#
loop_
_entity_poly.entity_id
_entity_poly.type
_entity_poly.pdbx_seq_one_letter_code
_entity_poly.pdbx_strand_id
1 'polypeptide(L)' 'MAAARTNEASTVQLLLRRARYHGRQDILGMSALMHAVERRAREAAHLLLPHEAALHNAFGETAFDMARRCCVDLGE' A
#
# COMPACT_ATOMS: atom_id res chain seq x y z
N MET A 1 -5.80 -5.20 -1.85
CA MET A 1 -5.96 -3.98 -2.66
C MET A 1 -7.29 -3.28 -2.40
N ALA A 2 -8.46 -3.92 -2.57
CA ALA A 2 -9.76 -3.28 -2.31
C ALA A 2 -9.86 -2.61 -0.92
N ALA A 3 -9.53 -3.35 0.16
CA ALA A 3 -9.53 -2.81 1.52
C ALA A 3 -8.52 -1.68 1.75
N ALA A 4 -7.37 -1.72 1.04
CA ALA A 4 -6.37 -0.66 1.12
C ALA A 4 -6.87 0.62 0.43
N ARG A 5 -7.65 0.49 -0.65
CA ARG A 5 -8.25 1.64 -1.36
C ARG A 5 -9.34 2.33 -0.55
N THR A 6 -10.06 1.60 0.31
CA THR A 6 -11.15 2.13 1.14
C THR A 6 -10.69 2.58 2.52
N ASN A 7 -9.38 2.55 2.81
CA ASN A 7 -8.82 2.80 4.14
C ASN A 7 -9.41 1.88 5.23
N GLU A 8 -9.81 0.66 4.88
CA GLU A 8 -10.34 -0.31 5.84
C GLU A 8 -9.21 -1.04 6.58
N ALA A 9 -8.62 -0.36 7.56
CA ALA A 9 -7.52 -0.84 8.38
C ALA A 9 -7.79 -2.22 9.01
N SER A 10 -8.99 -2.46 9.54
CA SER A 10 -9.38 -3.75 10.13
C SER A 10 -9.33 -4.90 9.13
N THR A 11 -9.82 -4.66 7.91
CA THR A 11 -9.81 -5.64 6.82
C THR A 11 -8.38 -5.86 6.32
N VAL A 12 -7.58 -4.79 6.23
CA VAL A 12 -6.14 -4.88 5.92
C VAL A 12 -5.40 -5.73 6.96
N GLN A 13 -5.60 -5.51 8.26
CA GLN A 13 -5.01 -6.34 9.32
C GLN A 13 -5.43 -7.80 9.24
N LEU A 14 -6.71 -8.07 8.95
CA LEU A 14 -7.19 -9.43 8.80
C LEU A 14 -6.56 -10.14 7.58
N LEU A 15 -6.37 -9.40 6.48
CA LEU A 15 -5.70 -9.90 5.29
C LEU A 15 -4.20 -10.07 5.50
N LEU A 16 -3.57 -9.19 6.28
CA LEU A 16 -2.16 -9.30 6.68
C LEU A 16 -1.89 -10.52 7.55
N ARG A 17 -2.88 -11.04 8.29
CA ARG A 17 -2.72 -12.34 8.99
C ARG A 17 -2.62 -13.52 8.03
N ARG A 18 -2.97 -13.35 6.76
CA ARG A 18 -2.91 -14.38 5.72
C ARG A 18 -1.74 -14.08 4.78
N ALA A 19 -0.61 -14.77 4.97
CA ALA A 19 0.63 -14.60 4.22
C ALA A 19 0.46 -14.60 2.67
N ARG A 20 -0.56 -15.29 2.15
CA ARG A 20 -0.89 -15.31 0.71
C ARG A 20 -1.23 -13.95 0.08
N TYR A 21 -1.52 -12.94 0.90
CA TYR A 21 -1.82 -11.59 0.43
C TYR A 21 -0.66 -10.61 0.60
N HIS A 22 0.46 -11.04 1.19
CA HIS A 22 1.65 -10.21 1.35
C HIS A 22 2.34 -9.99 0.01
N GLY A 23 2.66 -8.74 -0.29
CA GLY A 23 3.44 -8.37 -1.47
C GLY A 23 2.79 -8.72 -2.81
N ARG A 24 1.46 -8.84 -2.81
CA ARG A 24 0.71 -9.15 -4.03
C ARG A 24 0.58 -7.88 -4.87
N GLN A 25 1.07 -7.95 -6.10
CA GLN A 25 1.04 -6.85 -7.04
C GLN A 25 -0.02 -7.07 -8.12
N ASP A 26 -0.61 -5.98 -8.60
CA ASP A 26 -1.59 -5.98 -9.69
C ASP A 26 -0.90 -6.02 -11.06
N ILE A 27 -1.67 -5.96 -12.16
CA ILE A 27 -1.11 -5.98 -13.53
C ILE A 27 -0.17 -4.80 -13.83
N LEU A 28 -0.28 -3.72 -13.05
CA LEU A 28 0.58 -2.53 -13.11
C LEU A 28 1.78 -2.62 -12.14
N GLY A 29 2.01 -3.76 -11.51
CA GLY A 29 3.01 -3.91 -10.45
C GLY A 29 2.63 -3.22 -9.14
N MET A 30 1.42 -2.66 -9.02
CA MET A 30 1.02 -1.94 -7.81
C MET A 30 0.67 -2.89 -6.66
N SER A 31 1.30 -2.69 -5.51
CA SER A 31 0.98 -3.41 -4.27
C SER A 31 -0.25 -2.82 -3.56
N ALA A 32 -0.73 -3.48 -2.50
CA ALA A 32 -1.82 -2.93 -1.70
C ALA A 32 -1.42 -1.59 -1.05
N LEU A 33 -0.17 -1.45 -0.61
CA LEU A 33 0.39 -0.21 -0.08
C LEU A 33 0.35 0.92 -1.10
N MET A 34 0.76 0.69 -2.35
CA MET A 34 0.74 1.73 -3.41
C MET A 34 -0.69 2.24 -3.67
N HIS A 35 -1.66 1.33 -3.66
CA HIS A 35 -3.06 1.72 -3.74
C HIS A 35 -3.57 2.48 -2.51
N ALA A 36 -3.06 2.16 -1.31
CA ALA A 36 -3.38 2.92 -0.11
C ALA A 36 -2.84 4.36 -0.23
N VAL A 37 -1.61 4.51 -0.70
CA VAL A 37 -0.97 5.81 -0.92
C VAL A 37 -1.72 6.63 -1.98
N GLU A 38 -2.05 6.04 -3.13
CA GLU A 38 -2.87 6.69 -4.17
C GLU A 38 -4.19 7.25 -3.61
N ARG A 39 -4.81 6.48 -2.70
CA ARG A 39 -6.12 6.80 -2.13
C ARG A 39 -6.06 7.63 -0.86
N ARG A 40 -4.86 8.08 -0.43
CA ARG A 40 -4.63 8.78 0.85
C ARG A 40 -5.11 7.98 2.07
N ALA A 41 -5.13 6.66 1.96
CA ALA A 41 -5.53 5.74 3.01
C ALA A 41 -4.39 5.52 4.00
N ARG A 42 -4.21 6.50 4.91
CA ARG A 42 -3.07 6.55 5.85
C ARG A 42 -3.01 5.35 6.79
N GLU A 43 -4.14 4.92 7.36
CA GLU A 43 -4.15 3.79 8.31
C GLU A 43 -3.80 2.48 7.60
N ALA A 44 -4.41 2.24 6.44
CA ALA A 44 -4.06 1.10 5.61
C ALA A 44 -2.59 1.13 5.18
N ALA A 45 -2.07 2.30 4.79
CA ALA A 45 -0.68 2.47 4.41
C ALA A 45 0.27 2.16 5.56
N HIS A 46 -0.01 2.65 6.78
CA HIS A 46 0.82 2.42 7.95
C HIS A 46 0.91 0.93 8.30
N LEU A 47 -0.20 0.20 8.18
CA LEU A 47 -0.24 -1.25 8.42
C LEU A 47 0.52 -2.05 7.36
N LEU A 48 0.51 -1.60 6.10
CA LEU A 48 1.14 -2.29 4.98
C LEU A 48 2.63 -1.93 4.81
N LEU A 49 3.06 -0.78 5.34
CA LEU A 49 4.41 -0.26 5.24
C LEU A 49 5.50 -1.27 5.63
N PRO A 50 5.47 -1.94 6.80
CA PRO A 50 6.51 -2.90 7.16
C PRO A 50 6.55 -4.15 6.27
N HIS A 51 5.50 -4.42 5.49
CA HIS A 51 5.38 -5.61 4.65
C HIS A 51 5.68 -5.34 3.17
N GLU A 52 5.37 -4.13 2.67
CA GLU A 52 5.35 -3.83 1.23
C GLU A 52 6.19 -2.60 0.84
N ALA A 53 6.90 -1.96 1.79
CA ALA A 53 7.70 -0.75 1.51
C ALA A 53 8.82 -0.95 0.48
N ALA A 54 9.38 -2.17 0.39
CA ALA A 54 10.47 -2.49 -0.54
C ALA A 54 10.00 -2.94 -1.94
N LEU A 55 8.68 -2.93 -2.20
CA LEU A 55 8.13 -3.33 -3.50
C LEU A 55 8.14 -2.18 -4.49
N HIS A 56 8.39 -2.52 -5.75
CA HIS A 56 8.47 -1.58 -6.87
C HIS A 56 7.35 -1.89 -7.87
N ASN A 57 6.68 -0.85 -8.36
CA ASN A 57 5.66 -1.00 -9.40
C ASN A 57 6.29 -1.27 -10.77
N ALA A 58 5.47 -1.43 -11.81
CA ALA A 58 5.96 -1.62 -13.18
C ALA A 58 6.74 -0.42 -13.72
N PHE A 59 6.62 0.75 -13.09
CA PHE A 59 7.36 1.97 -13.41
C PHE A 59 8.69 2.08 -12.64
N GLY A 60 9.00 1.13 -11.77
CA GLY A 60 10.18 1.17 -10.90
C GLY A 60 10.05 2.09 -9.69
N GLU A 61 8.84 2.57 -9.38
CA GLU A 61 8.57 3.44 -8.24
C GLU A 61 8.16 2.60 -7.01
N THR A 62 8.64 3.00 -5.83
CA THR A 62 8.15 2.46 -4.56
C THR A 62 6.89 3.20 -4.10
N ALA A 63 6.21 2.66 -3.07
CA ALA A 63 5.11 3.38 -2.44
C ALA A 63 5.53 4.76 -1.91
N PHE A 64 6.78 4.92 -1.48
CA PHE A 64 7.32 6.20 -1.03
C PHE A 64 7.48 7.20 -2.19
N ASP A 65 7.99 6.75 -3.34
CA ASP A 65 8.08 7.59 -4.55
C ASP A 65 6.69 8.07 -5.01
N MET A 66 5.68 7.21 -4.91
CA MET A 66 4.30 7.60 -5.19
C MET A 66 3.75 8.61 -4.17
N ALA A 67 4.07 8.45 -2.88
CA ALA A 67 3.63 9.37 -1.82
C ALA A 67 4.16 10.80 -2.03
N ARG A 68 5.44 10.90 -2.44
CA ARG A 68 6.09 12.17 -2.79
C ARG A 68 5.39 12.88 -3.94
N ARG A 69 4.83 12.13 -4.90
CA ARG A 69 4.08 12.68 -6.05
C ARG A 69 2.64 13.03 -5.69
N CYS A 70 2.01 12.30 -4.78
CA CYS A 70 0.58 12.44 -4.49
C CYS A 70 0.21 13.47 -3.40
N CYS A 71 1.15 14.28 -2.87
CA CYS A 71 0.90 15.18 -1.72
C CYS A 71 0.24 14.43 -0.55
N VAL A 72 0.69 13.20 -0.29
CA VAL A 72 0.27 12.41 0.88
C VAL A 72 1.46 12.39 1.81
N ASP A 73 1.43 13.24 2.83
CA ASP A 73 2.37 13.14 3.94
C ASP A 73 2.19 11.78 4.62
N LEU A 74 3.18 10.91 4.41
CA LEU A 74 3.34 9.63 5.12
C LEU A 74 4.28 9.76 6.34
N GLY A 75 4.59 10.98 6.78
CA GLY A 75 5.23 11.31 8.06
C GLY A 75 4.88 12.76 8.43
N GLU A 76 4.72 13.15 9.69
CA GLU A 76 4.96 12.53 11.01
C GLU A 76 3.68 12.51 11.86
#